data_AF-A0A3D1MC04-F1
#
_entry.id   AF-A0A3D1MC04-F1
#
_cell.length_a   1.000
_cell.length_b   1.000
_cell.length_c   1.000
_cell.angle_alpha   90.00
_cell.angle_beta   90.00
_cell.angle_gamma   90.00
#
_symmetry.space_group_name_H-M   'P 1'
#
loop_
_entity.id
_entity.type
_entity.pdbx_description
1 polymer ?
#
loop_
_entity_poly.entity_id
_entity_poly.type
_entity_poly.pdbx_seq_one_letter_code
_entity_poly.pdbx_strand_id
1 'polypeptide(L)'
;MQVSGLKPIWAIGLSSLIFCVMHLQLVNLLPMMILSSILGWLYYHGQTLHYSVLFHALNNAFSITLLIGLGGAPNTDESSPWFWVVSVGAIFIAVMLLKSLHTTLRSEDIAHPNNAQ
;
A
#
# COMPACT_ATOMS: atom_id res chain seq x y z
N MET A 1 -7.24 8.44 21.36
CA MET A 1 -6.16 9.29 21.90
C MET A 1 -5.86 10.36 20.86
N GLN A 2 -6.36 11.58 21.07
CA GLN A 2 -6.05 12.73 20.20
C GLN A 2 -4.77 13.35 20.73
N VAL A 3 -3.64 13.01 20.12
CA VAL A 3 -2.33 13.56 20.50
C VAL A 3 -2.23 14.93 19.85
N SER A 4 -2.45 15.97 20.66
CA SER A 4 -2.31 17.37 20.29
C SER A 4 -0.86 17.68 19.90
N GLY A 5 -0.65 18.15 18.67
CA GLY A 5 0.58 18.87 18.30
C GLY A 5 1.09 18.67 16.87
N LEU A 6 0.89 17.50 16.25
CA LEU A 6 1.40 17.23 14.91
C LEU A 6 0.26 16.81 14.00
N LYS A 7 0.06 17.55 12.89
CA LYS A 7 -0.85 17.10 11.83
C LYS A 7 -0.44 15.66 11.44
N PRO A 8 -1.39 14.71 11.31
CA PRO A 8 -1.10 13.30 11.01
C PRO A 8 -0.13 13.10 9.83
N ILE A 9 -0.20 14.00 8.85
CA ILE A 9 0.70 14.06 7.69
C ILE A 9 2.18 14.10 8.07
N TRP A 10 2.55 14.76 9.18
CA TRP A 10 3.93 14.84 9.66
C TRP A 10 4.40 13.53 10.27
N ALA A 11 3.53 12.84 11.00
CA ALA A 11 3.83 11.52 11.55
C ALA A 11 4.05 10.49 10.42
N ILE A 12 3.18 10.52 9.41
CA ILE A 12 3.29 9.68 8.21
C ILE A 12 4.58 10.03 7.44
N GLY A 13 4.87 11.32 7.24
CA GLY A 13 6.09 11.76 6.57
C GLY A 13 7.36 11.32 7.28
N LEU A 14 7.40 11.44 8.61
CA LEU A 14 8.55 11.01 9.42
C LEU A 14 8.71 9.49 9.40
N SER A 15 7.62 8.72 9.51
CA SER A 15 7.69 7.25 9.44
C SER A 15 8.17 6.78 8.07
N SER A 16 7.71 7.43 6.98
CA SER A 16 8.19 7.15 5.62
C SER A 16 9.66 7.45 5.44
N LEU A 17 10.15 8.54 6.01
CA LEU A 17 11.57 8.90 5.96
C LEU A 17 12.44 7.86 6.69
N ILE A 18 12.04 7.47 7.91
CA ILE A 18 12.75 6.44 8.68
C ILE A 18 12.75 5.11 7.92
N PHE A 19 11.60 4.71 7.35
CA PHE A 19 11.48 3.50 6.55
C PHE A 19 12.45 3.49 5.36
N CYS A 20 12.53 4.60 4.63
CA CYS A 20 13.45 4.74 3.51
C CYS A 20 14.93 4.67 3.93
N VAL A 21 15.31 5.35 5.02
CA VAL A 21 16.69 5.31 5.53
C VAL A 21 17.10 3.89 5.90
N MET A 22 16.20 3.13 6.54
CA MET A 22 16.47 1.73 6.92
C MET A 22 16.64 0.79 5.72
N HIS A 23 16.13 1.14 4.54
CA HIS A 23 16.27 0.32 3.33
C HIS A 23 17.56 0.57 2.55
N LEU A 24 18.30 1.64 2.84
CA LEU A 24 19.63 1.94 2.28
C LEU A 24 19.74 1.91 0.74
N GLN A 25 18.60 1.92 0.02
CA GLN A 25 18.53 1.86 -1.44
C GLN A 25 17.97 3.17 -1.99
N LEU A 26 18.86 4.13 -2.25
CA LEU A 26 18.47 5.43 -2.80
C LEU A 26 17.81 5.33 -4.19
N VAL A 27 18.15 4.30 -4.98
CA VAL A 27 17.55 4.06 -6.30
C VAL A 27 16.02 3.89 -6.22
N ASN A 28 15.55 3.29 -5.13
CA ASN A 28 14.13 3.04 -4.89
C ASN A 28 13.53 4.00 -3.87
N LEU A 29 14.20 5.11 -3.57
CA LEU A 29 13.79 6.05 -2.53
C LEU A 29 12.37 6.58 -2.77
N LEU A 30 12.10 7.04 -3.99
CA LEU A 30 10.81 7.60 -4.36
C LEU A 30 9.66 6.57 -4.27
N PRO A 31 9.76 5.37 -4.90
CA PRO A 31 8.70 4.38 -4.79
C PRO A 31 8.52 3.85 -3.35
N MET A 32 9.60 3.68 -2.59
CA MET A 32 9.51 3.28 -1.18
C MET A 32 8.83 4.35 -0.31
N MET A 33 9.15 5.62 -0.54
CA MET A 33 8.57 6.73 0.22
C MET A 33 7.07 6.87 -0.05
N ILE A 34 6.64 6.69 -1.31
CA ILE A 34 5.21 6.70 -1.69
C ILE A 34 4.49 5.51 -1.03
N LEU A 35 5.03 4.30 -1.17
CA LEU A 35 4.41 3.10 -0.60
C LEU A 35 4.30 3.19 0.93
N SER A 36 5.37 3.61 1.61
CA SER A 36 5.37 3.80 3.07
C SER A 36 4.36 4.86 3.51
N SER A 37 4.20 5.93 2.73
CA SER A 37 3.21 6.98 3.04
C SER A 37 1.79 6.47 2.89
N ILE A 38 1.51 5.63 1.89
CA ILE A 38 0.22 4.97 1.72
C ILE A 38 -0.07 4.03 2.89
N LEU A 39 0.92 3.26 3.33
CA LEU A 39 0.79 2.36 4.49
C LEU A 39 0.52 3.12 5.79
N GLY A 40 1.18 4.26 6.01
CA GLY A 40 0.94 5.15 7.14
C GLY A 40 -0.43 5.82 7.09
N TRP A 41 -0.89 6.24 5.90
CA TRP A 41 -2.25 6.75 5.69
C TRP A 41 -3.31 5.68 5.96
N LEU A 42 -3.08 4.46 5.51
CA LEU A 42 -3.98 3.33 5.71
C LEU A 42 -4.10 2.95 7.19
N TYR A 43 -3.00 3.03 7.94
CA TYR A 43 -3.01 2.87 9.38
C TYR A 43 -3.76 4.03 10.07
N TYR A 44 -3.50 5.28 9.66
CA TYR A 44 -4.15 6.45 10.25
C TYR A 44 -5.67 6.43 10.07
N HIS A 45 -6.17 5.98 8.91
CA HIS A 45 -7.61 5.92 8.65
C HIS A 45 -8.27 4.62 9.10
N GLY A 46 -7.60 3.48 8.97
CA GLY A 46 -8.15 2.18 9.38
C GLY A 46 -8.01 1.88 10.87
N GLN A 47 -7.24 2.70 11.61
CA GLN A 47 -6.90 2.54 13.04
C GLN A 47 -6.44 1.11 13.42
N THR A 48 -6.02 0.33 12.42
CA THR A 48 -5.67 -1.08 12.55
C THR A 48 -4.53 -1.39 11.60
N LEU A 49 -3.62 -2.26 12.06
CA LEU A 49 -2.45 -2.69 11.28
C LEU A 49 -2.81 -3.65 10.14
N HIS A 50 -3.92 -4.36 10.24
CA HIS A 50 -4.30 -5.40 9.29
C HIS A 50 -4.38 -4.90 7.84
N TYR A 51 -4.99 -3.72 7.62
CA TYR A 51 -5.10 -3.15 6.28
C TYR A 51 -3.72 -2.80 5.70
N SER A 52 -2.84 -2.20 6.51
CA SER A 52 -1.48 -1.83 6.12
C SER A 52 -0.66 -3.08 5.74
N VAL A 53 -0.70 -4.12 6.58
CA VAL A 53 0.00 -5.40 6.31
C VAL A 53 -0.52 -6.07 5.04
N LEU A 54 -1.84 -6.12 4.85
CA LEU A 54 -2.44 -6.74 3.67
C LEU A 54 -2.08 -5.99 2.38
N PHE A 55 -2.12 -4.65 2.41
CA PHE A 55 -1.72 -3.82 1.27
C PHE A 55 -0.24 -4.02 0.93
N HIS A 56 0.63 -4.08 1.93
CA HIS A 56 2.04 -4.36 1.72
C HIS A 56 2.27 -5.74 1.07
N ALA A 57 1.60 -6.78 1.57
CA ALA A 57 1.68 -8.13 1.01
C ALA A 57 1.21 -8.17 -0.46
N LEU A 58 0.14 -7.44 -0.79
CA LEU A 58 -0.37 -7.34 -2.16
C LEU A 58 0.56 -6.58 -3.08
N ASN A 59 1.15 -5.48 -2.61
CA ASN A 59 2.18 -4.77 -3.36
C ASN A 59 3.33 -5.71 -3.71
N ASN A 60 3.81 -6.50 -2.75
CA ASN A 60 4.88 -7.47 -2.98
C ASN A 60 4.47 -8.58 -3.96
N ALA A 61 3.26 -9.12 -3.82
CA ALA A 61 2.71 -10.11 -4.76
C ALA A 61 2.60 -9.55 -6.19
N PHE A 62 2.16 -8.30 -6.32
CA PHE A 62 2.08 -7.61 -7.61
C PHE A 62 3.48 -7.41 -8.22
N SER A 63 4.46 -6.94 -7.44
CA SER A 63 5.84 -6.78 -7.91
C SER A 63 6.47 -8.09 -8.37
N ILE A 64 6.27 -9.18 -7.62
CA ILE A 64 6.75 -10.52 -8.01
C ILE A 64 6.06 -11.00 -9.29
N THR A 65 4.75 -10.82 -9.39
CA THR A 65 3.99 -11.19 -10.57
C THR A 65 4.52 -10.45 -11.80
N LEU A 66 4.70 -9.13 -11.69
CA LEU A 66 5.23 -8.29 -12.75
C LEU A 66 6.65 -8.68 -13.16
N LEU A 67 7.52 -8.99 -12.18
CA LEU A 67 8.88 -9.46 -12.43
C LEU A 67 8.89 -10.78 -13.21
N ILE A 68 8.01 -11.72 -12.85
CA ILE A 68 7.90 -13.02 -13.52
C ILE A 68 7.36 -12.85 -14.95
N GLY A 69 6.36 -11.98 -15.17
CA GLY A 69 5.75 -11.81 -16.50
C GLY A 69 6.51 -10.91 -17.46
N LEU A 70 7.31 -9.96 -16.97
CA LEU A 70 8.18 -9.12 -17.80
C LEU A 70 9.52 -9.80 -18.14
N GLY A 71 9.68 -11.10 -17.82
CA GLY A 71 10.86 -11.87 -18.24
C GLY A 71 12.09 -11.68 -17.35
N GLY A 72 11.92 -11.49 -16.04
CA GLY A 72 13.04 -11.39 -15.08
C GLY A 72 13.92 -12.65 -14.95
N ALA A 73 13.58 -13.75 -15.64
CA ALA A 73 14.50 -14.85 -15.91
C ALA A 73 14.98 -14.75 -17.37
N PRO A 74 16.30 -14.75 -17.65
CA PRO A 74 16.79 -14.75 -19.01
C PRO A 74 16.34 -16.05 -19.66
N ASN A 75 15.85 -15.96 -20.90
CA ASN A 75 15.65 -17.08 -21.84
C ASN A 75 14.30 -17.82 -21.80
N THR A 76 13.15 -17.14 -21.90
CA THR A 76 11.99 -17.69 -22.63
C THR A 76 11.10 -16.54 -23.10
N ASP A 77 11.02 -16.29 -24.40
CA ASP A 77 10.16 -15.27 -25.05
C ASP A 77 8.64 -15.55 -24.94
N GLU A 78 8.24 -16.45 -24.06
CA GLU A 78 6.87 -16.94 -23.90
C GLU A 78 6.40 -16.62 -22.48
N SER A 79 5.64 -15.53 -22.29
CA SER A 79 5.00 -15.24 -21.01
C SER A 79 4.00 -16.36 -20.67
N SER A 80 4.23 -17.11 -19.59
CA SER A 80 3.33 -18.20 -19.17
C SER A 80 1.87 -17.70 -19.07
N PRO A 81 0.86 -18.43 -19.58
CA PRO A 81 -0.55 -18.04 -19.47
C PRO A 81 -1.01 -17.74 -18.03
N TRP A 82 -0.37 -18.37 -17.04
CA TRP A 82 -0.64 -18.15 -15.62
C TRP A 82 -0.24 -16.75 -15.12
N PHE A 83 0.72 -16.09 -15.76
CA PHE A 83 1.11 -14.72 -15.42
C PHE A 83 -0.08 -13.75 -15.52
N TRP A 84 -0.86 -13.86 -16.60
CA TRP A 84 -2.04 -13.01 -16.80
C TRP A 84 -3.13 -13.30 -15.78
N VAL A 85 -3.34 -14.58 -15.44
CA VAL A 85 -4.33 -14.99 -14.43
C VAL A 85 -3.97 -14.41 -13.05
N VAL A 86 -2.71 -14.53 -12.63
CA VAL A 86 -2.24 -13.99 -11.34
C VAL A 86 -2.27 -12.45 -11.34
N SER A 87 -1.90 -11.81 -12.45
CA SER A 87 -1.92 -10.34 -12.59
C SER A 87 -3.34 -9.77 -12.48
N VAL A 88 -4.29 -10.36 -13.20
CA VAL A 88 -5.71 -9.96 -13.14
C VAL A 88 -6.29 -10.21 -11.74
N GLY A 89 -5.95 -11.35 -11.13
CA GLY A 89 -6.35 -11.66 -9.76
C GLY A 89 -5.81 -10.63 -8.74
N ALA A 90 -4.54 -10.26 -8.84
CA ALA A 90 -3.92 -9.26 -7.96
C ALA A 90 -4.55 -7.88 -8.14
N ILE A 91 -4.80 -7.44 -9.37
CA ILE A 91 -5.49 -6.17 -9.66
C ILE A 91 -6.92 -6.20 -9.11
N PHE A 92 -7.65 -7.29 -9.30
CA PHE A 92 -9.01 -7.43 -8.81
C PHE A 92 -9.07 -7.37 -7.28
N ILE A 93 -8.17 -8.09 -6.58
CA ILE A 93 -8.06 -8.05 -5.11
C ILE A 93 -7.69 -6.65 -4.63
N ALA A 94 -6.73 -5.98 -5.29
CA ALA A 94 -6.37 -4.61 -4.97
C ALA A 94 -7.55 -3.64 -5.11
N VAL A 95 -8.32 -3.73 -6.20
CA VAL A 95 -9.53 -2.91 -6.41
C VAL A 95 -10.61 -3.22 -5.37
N MET A 96 -10.84 -4.50 -5.05
CA MET A 96 -11.80 -4.88 -4.01
C MET A 96 -11.41 -4.34 -2.64
N LEU A 97 -10.12 -4.35 -2.31
CA LEU A 97 -9.63 -3.81 -1.03
C LEU A 97 -9.67 -2.29 -0.98
N LEU A 98 -9.34 -1.61 -2.07
CA LEU A 98 -9.51 -0.16 -2.17
C LEU A 98 -10.99 0.22 -2.04
N LYS A 99 -11.89 -0.57 -2.63
CA LYS A 99 -13.34 -0.34 -2.53
C LYS A 99 -13.85 -0.63 -1.10
N SER A 100 -13.40 -1.73 -0.49
CA SER A 100 -13.73 -2.07 0.89
C SER A 100 -13.22 -1.01 1.86
N LEU A 101 -12.00 -0.53 1.66
CA LEU A 101 -11.43 0.57 2.43
C LEU A 101 -12.27 1.83 2.24
N HIS A 102 -12.56 2.24 1.01
CA HIS A 102 -13.37 3.42 0.74
C HIS A 102 -14.77 3.31 1.38
N THR A 103 -15.40 2.13 1.33
CA THR A 103 -16.70 1.94 1.98
C THR A 103 -16.61 2.02 3.50
N THR A 104 -15.60 1.41 4.11
CA THR A 104 -15.41 1.45 5.56
C THR A 104 -15.10 2.88 6.03
N LEU A 105 -14.19 3.58 5.34
CA LEU A 105 -13.87 4.98 5.65
C LEU A 105 -15.07 5.91 5.47
N ARG A 106 -15.87 5.69 4.42
CA ARG A 106 -17.10 6.47 4.21
C ARG A 106 -18.16 6.18 5.27
N SER A 107 -18.30 4.92 5.69
CA SER A 107 -19.25 4.55 6.75
C SER A 107 -18.88 5.18 8.09
N GLU A 108 -17.59 5.25 8.42
CA GLU A 108 -17.08 5.92 9.62
C GLU A 108 -17.35 7.44 9.60
N ASP A 109 -17.11 8.09 8.45
CA ASP A 109 -17.35 9.54 8.25
C ASP A 109 -18.86 9.90 8.38
N ILE A 110 -19.75 9.05 7.85
CA ILE A 110 -21.20 9.24 7.97
C ILE A 110 -21.68 9.00 9.42
N ALA A 111 -21.10 8.03 10.13
CA ALA A 111 -21.50 7.70 11.49
C ALA A 111 -21.07 8.78 12.51
N HIS A 112 -19.95 9.46 12.27
CA HIS A 112 -19.40 10.44 13.19
C HIS A 112 -18.78 11.66 12.46
N PRO A 113 -19.61 12.63 12.03
CA PRO A 113 -19.18 13.74 11.16
C PRO A 113 -18.26 14.79 11.82
N ASN A 114 -18.04 14.73 13.14
CA ASN A 114 -17.28 15.75 13.91
C ASN A 114 -15.86 15.28 14.32
N ASN A 115 -15.38 14.14 13.81
CA ASN A 115 -14.10 13.53 14.22
C ASN A 115 -12.91 14.01 13.38
N ALA A 116 -13.19 14.74 12.30
CA ALA A 116 -12.20 15.21 11.34
C ALA A 116 -11.56 16.57 11.73
N GLN A 117 -11.80 17.05 12.95
CA GLN A 117 -11.20 18.29 13.50
C GLN A 117 -10.04 18.01 14.48
#